data_AF-A0A1F4MYX4-F1
#
_entry.id   AF-A0A1F4MYX4-F1
#
_cell.length_a   1.000
_cell.length_b   1.000
_cell.length_c   1.000
_cell.angle_alpha   90.00
_cell.angle_beta   90.00
_cell.angle_gamma   90.00
#
_symmetry.space_group_name_H-M   'P 1'
#
loop_
_entity.id
_entity.type
_entity.pdbx_description
1 polymer ?
#
loop_
_entity_poly.entity_id
_entity_poly.type
_entity_poly.pdbx_seq_one_letter_code
_entity_poly.pdbx_strand_id
1 'polypeptide(L)'
;MNNTLSLIPLSLEAFAEGAISLDDLARALRDAAQEHEPTLPDRYLDVLERLLNQLESSALFSEESCSFSRTDMIAALVEWLARAQTWSDKITNPPTPTRD
;
A
#
# COMPACT_ATOMS: atom_id res chain seq x y z
N MET A 1 10.34 5.61 15.25
CA MET A 1 9.96 4.33 14.59
C MET A 1 8.45 4.33 14.44
N ASN A 2 7.98 5.22 13.58
CA ASN A 2 6.60 5.23 13.16
C ASN A 2 6.37 4.04 12.21
N ASN A 3 5.50 3.12 12.62
CA ASN A 3 5.11 1.97 11.80
C ASN A 3 3.66 2.13 11.31
N THR A 4 3.41 3.26 10.66
CA THR A 4 2.10 3.65 10.10
C THR A 4 1.63 2.65 9.04
N LEU A 5 2.55 1.98 8.33
CA LEU A 5 2.23 0.93 7.37
C LEU A 5 1.42 -0.23 7.97
N SER A 6 1.56 -0.53 9.27
CA SER A 6 0.76 -1.57 9.93
C SER A 6 -0.72 -1.21 10.12
N LEU A 7 -1.12 0.04 9.86
CA LEU A 7 -2.52 0.48 9.89
C LEU A 7 -3.22 0.32 8.54
N ILE A 8 -2.46 0.18 7.45
CA ILE A 8 -3.00 0.03 6.09
C ILE A 8 -3.89 -1.21 5.90
N PRO A 9 -3.60 -2.39 6.49
CA PRO A 9 -4.49 -3.54 6.39
C PRO A 9 -5.92 -3.22 6.83
N LEU A 10 -6.08 -2.47 7.93
CA LEU A 10 -7.39 -2.05 8.43
C LEU A 10 -8.12 -1.13 7.42
N SER A 11 -7.38 -0.26 6.74
CA SER A 11 -7.94 0.62 5.70
C SER A 11 -8.38 -0.20 4.46
N LEU A 12 -7.59 -1.20 4.06
CA LEU A 12 -7.94 -2.10 2.96
C LEU A 12 -9.19 -2.94 3.28
N GLU A 13 -9.30 -3.45 4.50
CA GLU A 13 -10.50 -4.15 4.98
C GLU A 13 -11.72 -3.23 4.98
N ALA A 14 -11.60 -2.02 5.54
CA ALA A 14 -12.67 -1.03 5.53
C ALA A 14 -13.11 -0.65 4.10
N PHE A 15 -12.18 -0.59 3.14
CA PHE A 15 -12.51 -0.36 1.74
C PHE A 15 -13.22 -1.57 1.11
N ALA A 16 -12.78 -2.79 1.42
CA ALA A 16 -13.42 -4.01 0.94
C ALA A 16 -14.86 -4.16 1.46
N GLU A 17 -15.12 -3.74 2.70
CA GLU A 17 -16.47 -3.67 3.29
C GLU A 17 -17.31 -2.47 2.80
N GLY A 18 -16.70 -1.54 2.06
CA GLY A 18 -17.36 -0.31 1.61
C GLY A 18 -17.57 0.72 2.73
N ALA A 19 -16.87 0.59 3.85
CA ALA A 19 -16.89 1.53 4.96
C ALA A 19 -16.12 2.83 4.66
N ILE A 20 -15.08 2.76 3.83
CA ILE A 20 -14.34 3.93 3.33
C ILE A 20 -14.36 4.00 1.80
N SER A 21 -14.22 5.21 1.26
CA SER A 21 -14.14 5.45 -0.18
C SER A 21 -12.72 5.23 -0.70
N LEU A 22 -12.59 5.05 -2.01
CA LEU A 22 -11.29 4.93 -2.66
C LEU A 22 -10.36 6.13 -2.36
N ASP A 23 -10.88 7.35 -2.41
CA ASP A 23 -10.11 8.56 -2.11
C ASP A 23 -9.57 8.57 -0.67
N ASP A 24 -10.35 8.03 0.27
CA ASP A 24 -9.97 7.91 1.68
C ASP A 24 -8.88 6.85 1.88
N LEU A 25 -9.03 5.68 1.25
CA LEU A 25 -8.01 4.64 1.22
C LEU A 25 -6.70 5.16 0.59
N ALA A 26 -6.79 5.86 -0.54
CA ALA A 26 -5.65 6.42 -1.25
C ALA A 26 -4.91 7.46 -0.40
N ARG A 27 -5.66 8.30 0.33
CA ARG A 27 -5.10 9.26 1.27
C ARG A 27 -4.39 8.57 2.43
N ALA A 28 -5.03 7.58 3.06
CA ALA A 28 -4.46 6.82 4.16
C ALA A 28 -3.15 6.11 3.75
N LEU A 29 -3.13 5.52 2.55
CA LEU A 29 -1.93 4.90 1.97
C LEU A 29 -0.77 5.89 1.76
N ARG A 30 -1.06 7.06 1.15
CA ARG A 30 -0.05 8.09 0.92
C ARG A 30 0.51 8.64 2.24
N ASP A 31 -0.38 8.95 3.17
CA ASP A 31 -0.02 9.49 4.49
C ASP A 31 0.84 8.50 5.28
N ALA A 32 0.39 7.25 5.38
CA ALA A 32 1.17 6.21 6.05
C ALA A 32 2.54 6.01 5.40
N ALA A 33 2.63 6.02 4.06
CA ALA A 33 3.92 5.86 3.37
C ALA A 33 4.90 7.03 3.62
N GLN A 34 4.38 8.26 3.81
CA GLN A 34 5.18 9.45 4.11
C GLN A 34 5.60 9.53 5.58
N GLU A 35 4.69 9.20 6.49
CA GLU A 35 4.93 9.24 7.95
C GLU A 35 5.73 8.02 8.46
N HIS A 36 5.87 6.98 7.64
CA HIS A 36 6.58 5.76 7.99
C HIS A 36 8.08 6.01 8.19
N GLU A 37 8.63 5.46 9.27
CA GLU A 37 10.06 5.49 9.56
C GLU A 37 10.63 4.06 9.67
N PRO A 38 11.73 3.74 8.95
CA PRO A 38 12.50 4.60 8.04
C PRO A 38 11.75 4.99 6.76
N THR A 39 12.01 6.21 6.27
CA THR A 39 11.39 6.74 5.05
C THR A 39 11.57 5.77 3.88
N LEU A 40 10.45 5.43 3.23
CA LEU A 40 10.45 4.53 2.08
C LEU A 40 11.22 5.14 0.90
N PRO A 41 11.88 4.32 0.07
CA PRO A 41 12.52 4.81 -1.15
C PRO A 41 11.49 5.36 -2.13
N ASP A 42 11.87 6.40 -2.87
CA ASP A 42 11.03 7.07 -3.88
C ASP A 42 10.37 6.09 -4.87
N ARG A 43 11.08 5.04 -5.28
CA ARG A 43 10.55 3.98 -6.17
C ARG A 43 9.32 3.25 -5.61
N TYR A 44 9.18 3.16 -4.29
CA TYR A 44 7.99 2.57 -3.68
C TYR A 44 6.82 3.55 -3.73
N LEU A 45 7.09 4.85 -3.54
CA LEU A 45 6.08 5.89 -3.66
C LEU A 45 5.57 6.00 -5.09
N ASP A 46 6.46 5.97 -6.10
CA ASP A 46 6.06 5.97 -7.53
C ASP A 46 5.14 4.78 -7.87
N VAL A 47 5.50 3.57 -7.40
CA VAL A 47 4.65 2.38 -7.61
C VAL A 47 3.30 2.52 -6.91
N LEU A 48 3.29 3.04 -5.68
CA LEU A 48 2.04 3.30 -4.95
C LEU A 48 1.15 4.27 -5.73
N GLU A 49 1.69 5.40 -6.18
CA GLU A 49 0.94 6.40 -6.94
C GLU A 49 0.38 5.82 -8.25
N ARG A 50 1.15 4.98 -8.94
CA ARG A 50 0.68 4.30 -10.15
C ARG A 50 -0.48 3.34 -9.87
N LEU A 51 -0.42 2.57 -8.78
CA LEU A 51 -1.51 1.67 -8.37
C LEU A 51 -2.78 2.46 -8.01
N LEU A 52 -2.63 3.55 -7.25
CA LEU A 52 -3.74 4.42 -6.88
C LEU A 52 -4.40 5.06 -8.10
N ASN A 53 -3.61 5.63 -9.02
CA ASN A 53 -4.13 6.20 -10.27
C ASN A 53 -4.90 5.17 -11.12
N GLN A 54 -4.42 3.93 -11.18
CA GLN A 54 -5.10 2.87 -11.92
C GLN A 54 -6.44 2.48 -11.26
N LEU A 55 -6.48 2.45 -9.93
CA LEU A 55 -7.69 2.16 -9.15
C LEU A 55 -8.71 3.30 -9.27
N GLU A 56 -8.27 4.56 -9.21
CA GLU A 56 -9.10 5.76 -9.39
C GLU A 56 -9.70 5.83 -10.79
N SER A 57 -8.89 5.55 -11.81
CA SER A 57 -9.37 5.45 -13.19
C SER A 57 -10.38 4.31 -13.34
N SER A 58 -10.09 3.13 -12.78
CA SER A 58 -10.97 1.96 -12.88
C SER A 58 -12.32 2.15 -12.17
N ALA A 59 -12.36 2.97 -11.11
CA ALA A 59 -13.60 3.34 -10.42
C ALA A 59 -14.51 4.23 -11.29
N LEU A 60 -13.94 5.05 -12.18
CA LEU A 60 -14.71 5.93 -13.08
C LEU A 60 -15.40 5.19 -14.25
N PHE A 61 -14.95 3.98 -14.58
CA PHE A 61 -15.41 3.23 -15.77
C PHE A 61 -16.29 2.01 -15.46
N SER A 62 -16.59 1.72 -14.18
CA SER A 62 -17.13 0.41 -13.78
C SER A 62 -18.62 0.43 -13.40
N GLU A 63 -19.51 0.26 -14.39
CA GLU A 63 -20.91 -0.11 -14.14
C GLU A 63 -21.13 -1.65 -14.11
N GLU A 64 -20.21 -2.48 -14.63
CA GLU A 64 -20.49 -3.94 -14.82
C GLU A 64 -19.32 -4.91 -14.55
N SER A 65 -18.10 -4.47 -14.21
CA SER A 65 -16.91 -5.36 -14.16
C SER A 65 -16.27 -5.55 -12.78
N CYS A 66 -17.06 -5.39 -11.71
CA CYS A 66 -16.53 -4.92 -10.43
C CYS A 66 -15.99 -5.97 -9.43
N SER A 67 -16.07 -7.28 -9.68
CA SER A 67 -15.53 -8.26 -8.70
C SER A 67 -14.10 -8.69 -9.00
N PHE A 68 -13.78 -9.01 -10.26
CA PHE A 68 -12.48 -9.60 -10.59
C PHE A 68 -11.36 -8.54 -10.60
N SER A 69 -11.52 -7.46 -11.37
CA SER A 69 -10.51 -6.40 -11.47
C SER A 69 -10.30 -5.64 -10.16
N ARG A 70 -11.32 -5.58 -9.29
CA ARG A 70 -11.21 -4.97 -7.96
C ARG A 70 -10.35 -5.83 -7.02
N THR A 71 -10.57 -7.14 -7.02
CA THR A 71 -9.80 -8.07 -6.17
C THR A 71 -8.33 -8.09 -6.56
N ASP A 72 -8.03 -8.10 -7.86
CA ASP A 72 -6.65 -8.05 -8.37
C ASP A 72 -5.95 -6.74 -7.95
N MET A 73 -6.65 -5.62 -8.02
CA MET A 73 -6.06 -4.33 -7.64
C MET A 73 -5.82 -4.21 -6.14
N ILE A 74 -6.72 -4.74 -5.30
CA ILE A 74 -6.50 -4.85 -3.85
C ILE A 74 -5.30 -5.77 -3.57
N ALA A 75 -5.19 -6.89 -4.28
CA ALA A 75 -4.04 -7.81 -4.15
C ALA A 75 -2.72 -7.12 -4.49
N ALA A 76 -2.69 -6.26 -5.53
CA ALA A 76 -1.51 -5.47 -5.88
C ALA A 76 -1.10 -4.48 -4.77
N LEU A 77 -2.07 -3.83 -4.10
CA LEU A 77 -1.81 -2.95 -2.95
C LEU A 77 -1.27 -3.73 -1.74
N VAL A 78 -1.85 -4.91 -1.46
CA VAL A 78 -1.37 -5.81 -0.41
C VAL A 78 0.06 -6.27 -0.68
N GLU A 79 0.38 -6.63 -1.92
CA GLU A 79 1.74 -7.02 -2.31
C GLU A 79 2.72 -5.86 -2.13
N TRP A 80 2.35 -4.65 -2.57
CA TRP A 80 3.17 -3.45 -2.37
C TRP A 80 3.46 -3.22 -0.87
N LEU A 81 2.42 -3.31 -0.02
CA LEU A 81 2.55 -3.12 1.42
C LEU A 81 3.49 -4.15 2.04
N ALA A 82 3.37 -5.43 1.68
CA ALA A 82 4.23 -6.49 2.17
C ALA A 82 5.70 -6.23 1.80
N ARG A 83 5.96 -5.75 0.58
CA ARG A 83 7.31 -5.39 0.12
C ARG A 83 7.86 -4.17 0.86
N ALA A 84 7.03 -3.16 1.15
CA ALA A 84 7.43 -1.96 1.88
C ALA A 84 7.81 -2.30 3.33
N GLN A 85 6.99 -3.10 4.02
CA GLN A 85 7.27 -3.57 5.38
C GLN A 85 8.54 -4.43 5.43
N THR A 86 8.69 -5.37 4.48
CA THR A 86 9.89 -6.22 4.38
C THR A 86 11.15 -5.38 4.15
N TRP A 87 11.08 -4.34 3.31
CA TRP A 87 12.20 -3.44 3.10
C TRP A 87 12.54 -2.66 4.38
N SER A 88 11.52 -2.14 5.07
CA SER A 88 11.70 -1.40 6.33
C SER A 88 12.35 -2.24 7.41
N ASP A 89 11.91 -3.50 7.57
CA ASP A 89 12.51 -4.46 8.50
C ASP A 89 13.99 -4.69 8.18
N LYS A 90 14.33 -4.94 6.91
CA LYS A 90 15.72 -5.14 6.48
C LYS A 90 16.63 -3.94 6.74
N ILE A 91 16.09 -2.73 6.61
CA ILE A 91 16.85 -1.49 6.88
C ILE A 91 17.02 -1.27 8.38
N THR A 92 16.00 -1.61 9.17
CA THR A 92 16.01 -1.43 10.63
C THR A 92 16.85 -2.51 11.33
N ASN A 93 16.86 -3.72 10.78
CA ASN A 93 17.64 -4.86 11.28
C ASN A 93 18.55 -5.39 10.17
N PRO A 94 19.69 -4.70 9.90
CA PRO A 94 20.62 -5.17 8.88
C PRO A 94 21.16 -6.55 9.28
N PRO A 95 21.17 -7.54 8.37
CA PRO A 95 21.77 -8.83 8.68
C PRO A 95 23.24 -8.61 9.04
N THR A 96 23.63 -9.04 10.25
CA THR A 96 25.02 -9.00 10.69
C THR A 96 25.87 -9.69 9.61
N PRO A 97 26.87 -9.01 9.02
CA PRO A 97 27.75 -9.69 8.09
C PRO A 97 28.52 -10.74 8.91
N THR A 98 28.19 -12.02 8.70
CA THR A 98 29.00 -13.13 9.19
C THR A 98 30.36 -13.02 8.49
N ARG A 99 31.33 -12.44 9.19
CA ARG A 99 32.72 -12.39 8.72
C ARG A 99 33.33 -13.76 8.99
N ASP A 100 33.47 -14.55 7.93
CA ASP A 100 34.34 -15.74 7.89
C ASP A 100 35.81 -15.32 8.02
#